data_AF-A0A3D3S4L6-F1
#
_entry.id   AF-A0A3D3S4L6-F1
#
_cell.length_a   1.000
_cell.length_b   1.000
_cell.length_c   1.000
_cell.angle_alpha   90.00
_cell.angle_beta   90.00
_cell.angle_gamma   90.00
#
_symmetry.space_group_name_H-M   'P 1'
#
loop_
_entity.id
_entity.type
_entity.pdbx_description
1 polymer ?
#
loop_
_entity_poly.entity_id
_entity_poly.type
_entity_poly.pdbx_seq_one_letter_code
_entity_poly.pdbx_strand_id
1 'polypeptide(L)' 'MRPTGRLHLGHYHGVLKNWTRLQHEHRCFFFAADWHALTTDYETPQQVAEHTYDMIVDWLA' A
#
# COMPACT_ATOMS: atom_id res chain seq x y z
N MET A 1 1.95 -4.33 -0.81
CA MET A 1 0.96 -3.87 -1.80
C MET A 1 1.61 -2.86 -2.73
N ARG A 2 1.19 -2.81 -3.99
CA ARG A 2 1.77 -1.93 -5.01
C ARG A 2 1.30 -0.48 -4.79
N PRO A 3 2.18 0.51 -4.78
CA PRO A 3 1.82 1.91 -4.68
C PRO A 3 1.22 2.41 -6.00
N THR A 4 -0.11 2.39 -6.10
CA THR A 4 -0.86 2.87 -7.29
C THR A 4 -1.63 4.17 -7.01
N GLY A 5 -1.25 4.89 -5.96
CA GLY A 5 -1.94 6.08 -5.46
C GLY A 5 -2.87 5.79 -4.29
N ARG A 6 -3.77 6.74 -4.03
CA ARG A 6 -4.63 6.74 -2.83
C ARG A 6 -5.54 5.53 -2.75
N LEU A 7 -5.73 5.05 -1.53
CA LEU A 7 -6.64 3.96 -1.24
C LEU A 7 -8.09 4.43 -1.28
N HIS A 8 -8.99 3.48 -1.50
CA HIS A 8 -10.43 3.70 -1.50
C HIS A 8 -11.12 2.64 -0.63
N LEU A 9 -12.41 2.80 -0.35
CA LEU A 9 -13.18 1.93 0.56
C LEU A 9 -13.06 0.42 0.23
N GLY A 10 -12.96 0.05 -1.04
CA GLY A 10 -12.70 -1.33 -1.44
C GLY A 10 -11.41 -1.93 -0.84
N HIS A 11 -10.33 -1.15 -0.74
CA HIS A 11 -9.09 -1.59 -0.09
C HIS A 11 -9.26 -1.74 1.42
N TYR A 12 -10.02 -0.83 2.05
CA TYR A 12 -10.30 -0.92 3.48
C TYR A 12 -11.07 -2.19 3.84
N HIS A 13 -12.18 -2.44 3.14
CA HIS A 13 -13.01 -3.61 3.37
C HIS A 13 -12.34 -4.91 2.88
N GLY A 14 -11.49 -4.83 1.87
CA GLY A 14 -10.80 -5.99 1.30
C GLY A 14 -9.62 -6.46 2.14
N VAL A 15 -8.66 -5.56 2.44
CA VAL A 15 -7.38 -5.95 3.06
C VAL A 15 -7.10 -5.27 4.39
N LEU A 16 -7.33 -3.96 4.53
CA LEU A 16 -6.85 -3.22 5.71
C LEU A 16 -7.56 -3.66 6.98
N LYS A 17 -8.90 -3.80 6.97
CA LYS A 17 -9.66 -4.27 8.14
C LYS A 17 -9.19 -5.65 8.61
N ASN A 18 -8.83 -6.54 7.67
CA ASN A 18 -8.30 -7.85 8.00
C ASN A 18 -6.87 -7.77 8.55
N TRP A 19 -6.02 -6.92 7.97
CA TRP A 19 -4.66 -6.68 8.48
C TRP A 19 -4.67 -6.12 9.89
N THR A 20 -5.57 -5.18 10.21
CA THR A 20 -5.74 -4.66 11.57
C THR A 20 -6.06 -5.77 12.55
N ARG A 21 -6.96 -6.70 12.19
CA ARG A 21 -7.26 -7.85 13.04
C ARG A 21 -6.03 -8.77 13.22
N LEU A 22 -5.36 -9.12 12.13
CA LEU A 22 -4.20 -9.99 12.14
C LEU A 22 -3.02 -9.42 12.93
N GLN A 23 -2.84 -8.08 12.95
CA GLN A 23 -1.76 -7.45 13.71
C GLN A 23 -1.91 -7.64 15.23
N HIS A 24 -3.14 -7.86 15.72
CA HIS A 24 -3.40 -8.13 17.14
C HIS A 24 -3.18 -9.60 17.50
N GLU A 25 -3.22 -10.50 16.50
CA GLU A 25 -3.10 -11.96 16.68
C GLU A 25 -1.66 -12.45 16.37
N HIS A 26 -0.94 -11.74 15.50
CA HIS A 26 0.35 -12.17 14.96
C HIS A 26 1.32 -11.02 14.76
N ARG A 27 2.61 -11.36 14.65
CA ARG A 27 3.63 -10.43 14.17
C ARG A 27 3.53 -10.30 12.65
N CYS A 28 2.99 -9.17 12.19
CA CYS A 28 2.85 -8.87 10.77
C CYS A 28 4.01 -8.02 10.24
N PHE A 29 4.34 -8.22 8.97
CA PHE A 29 5.26 -7.37 8.22
C PHE A 29 4.53 -6.86 6.98
N PHE A 30 4.48 -5.54 6.81
CA PHE A 30 3.84 -4.89 5.67
C PHE A 30 4.91 -4.25 4.80
N PHE A 31 4.78 -4.41 3.48
CA PHE A 31 5.76 -3.97 2.50
C PHE A 31 5.07 -3.18 1.38
N ALA A 32 5.57 -1.97 1.12
CA ALA A 32 5.23 -1.21 -0.07
C ALA A 32 6.10 -1.67 -1.23
N ALA A 33 5.49 -2.22 -2.28
CA ALA A 33 6.21 -2.84 -3.39
C ALA A 33 6.55 -1.81 -4.49
N ASP A 34 7.36 -0.81 -4.14
CA ASP A 34 7.80 0.30 -4.99
C ASP A 34 8.61 -0.16 -6.20
N TRP A 35 9.58 -1.06 -6.03
CA TRP A 35 10.37 -1.61 -7.14
C TRP A 35 9.52 -2.47 -8.09
N HIS A 36 8.50 -3.15 -7.56
CA HIS A 36 7.53 -3.87 -8.39
C HIS A 36 6.59 -2.92 -9.14
N ALA A 37 6.35 -1.71 -8.64
CA ALA A 37 5.61 -0.70 -9.39
C ALA A 37 6.43 -0.22 -10.60
N LEU A 38 7.74 -0.07 -10.45
CA LEU A 38 8.63 0.37 -11.54
C LEU A 38 8.68 -0.59 -12.73
N THR A 39 8.34 -1.87 -12.55
CA THR A 39 8.30 -2.81 -13.68
C THR A 39 7.05 -2.66 -14.55
N THR A 40 5.99 -2.01 -14.04
CA THR A 40 4.74 -1.76 -14.79
C THR A 40 4.52 -0.28 -15.11
N ASP A 41 4.90 0.62 -14.21
CA ASP A 41 4.68 2.07 -14.31
C ASP A 41 5.98 2.83 -14.68
N TYR A 42 6.81 2.21 -15.54
CA TYR A 42 8.13 2.74 -15.93
C TYR A 42 8.07 4.06 -16.71
N GLU A 43 6.90 4.43 -17.24
CA GLU A 43 6.69 5.66 -18.00
C GLU A 43 6.64 6.91 -17.11
N THR A 44 6.28 6.77 -15.84
CA THR A 44 6.15 7.88 -14.87
C THR A 44 6.74 7.54 -13.49
N PRO A 45 8.02 7.14 -13.41
CA PRO A 45 8.63 6.63 -12.19
C PRO A 45 8.66 7.66 -11.05
N GLN A 46 8.61 8.95 -11.36
CA GLN A 46 8.59 10.04 -10.38
C GLN A 46 7.36 9.96 -9.47
N GLN A 47 6.23 9.42 -9.95
CA GLN A 47 4.99 9.29 -9.18
C GLN A 47 5.03 8.15 -8.18
N VAL A 48 5.88 7.13 -8.39
CA VAL A 48 5.95 5.95 -7.51
C VAL A 48 6.31 6.34 -6.08
N ALA A 49 7.21 7.32 -5.90
CA ALA A 49 7.58 7.81 -4.58
C ALA A 49 6.40 8.48 -3.84
N GLU A 50 5.67 9.36 -4.53
CA GLU A 50 4.48 10.03 -3.99
C GLU A 50 3.38 9.02 -3.66
N HIS A 51 3.08 8.10 -4.58
CA HIS A 51 2.11 7.03 -4.36
C HIS A 51 2.49 6.11 -3.21
N THR A 52 3.79 5.87 -3.00
CA THR A 52 4.26 5.08 -1.86
C THR A 52 3.99 5.80 -0.55
N TYR A 53 4.27 7.10 -0.50
CA TYR A 53 4.02 7.91 0.69
C TYR A 53 2.52 7.97 1.01
N ASP A 54 1.68 8.32 0.02
CA ASP A 54 0.23 8.39 0.18
C ASP A 54 -0.36 7.06 0.67
N MET A 55 0.08 5.94 0.07
CA MET A 55 -0.38 4.60 0.46
C MET A 55 0.01 4.25 1.90
N ILE A 56 1.22 4.61 2.34
CA ILE A 56 1.65 4.36 3.72
C ILE A 56 0.86 5.23 4.71
N VAL A 57 0.59 6.49 4.37
CA VAL A 57 -0.26 7.37 5.19
C VAL A 57 -1.66 6.77 5.34
N ASP A 58 -2.26 6.29 4.24
CA ASP A 58 -3.57 5.64 4.27
C ASP A 58 -3.59 4.32 5.06
N TRP A 59 -2.45 3.63 5.22
CA TRP A 59 -2.37 2.43 6.08
C TRP A 59 -2.29 2.77 7.57
N LEU A 60 -1.77 3.95 7.92
CA LEU A 60 -1.57 4.39 9.29
C LEU A 60 -2.77 5.17 9.86
N ALA A 61 -3.58 5.78 9.01
CA ALA A 61 -4.76 6.57 9.37
C ALA A 61 -5.90 5.70 9.94
#